data_AF-A0A917HRQ5-F1
#
_entry.id   AF-A0A917HRQ5-F1
#
_cell.length_a   1.000
_cell.length_b   1.000
_cell.length_c   1.000
_cell.angle_alpha   90.00
_cell.angle_beta   90.00
_cell.angle_gamma   90.00
#
_symmetry.space_group_name_H-M   'P 1'
#
loop_
_entity.id
_entity.type
_entity.pdbx_description
1 polymer ?
#
loop_
_entity_poly.entity_id
_entity_poly.type
_entity_poly.pdbx_seq_one_letter_code
_entity_poly.pdbx_strand_id
1 'polypeptide(L)'
;MRNIIIATSIVFIAVLITSYFYFSNLRQSDLPNHEIENTAIDEDVEDEISSGESPIWTFNLHAALITRPIVGSIGDTSRFILVQDAYHILYAISPSGQQLWNAQLPGPILGDIQQLADLTLVFTTAERLYRIDTDGDPLPGFSLQLPQRATGQGVTASHESAEDIRIDVQAGSRLLSFDARGRHLQTRNREANEAADGNQEVQADTGIGLPAGCNPLSYYGPLSEEGNYLLCGKDDRKLYCYRYE
;
A
#
# COMPACT_ATOMS: atom_id res chain seq x y z
N MET A 1 -19.93 40.18 18.87
CA MET A 1 -19.64 38.87 18.23
C MET A 1 -18.17 38.71 17.79
N ARG A 2 -17.50 39.72 17.19
CA ARG A 2 -16.05 39.64 16.83
C ARG A 2 -15.09 39.35 17.99
N ASN A 3 -15.32 39.91 19.17
CA ASN A 3 -14.39 39.76 20.31
C ASN A 3 -14.41 38.36 20.95
N ILE A 4 -15.51 37.62 20.81
CA ILE A 4 -15.63 36.24 21.33
C ILE A 4 -14.86 35.26 20.44
N ILE A 5 -14.92 35.43 19.11
CA ILE A 5 -14.21 34.59 18.14
C ILE A 5 -12.68 34.75 18.27
N ILE A 6 -12.21 35.97 18.53
CA ILE A 6 -10.78 36.25 18.75
C ILE A 6 -10.30 35.59 20.06
N ALA A 7 -11.09 35.68 21.14
CA ALA A 7 -10.74 35.08 22.42
C ALA A 7 -10.66 33.55 22.35
N THR A 8 -11.60 32.89 21.65
CA THR A 8 -11.58 31.42 21.49
C THR A 8 -10.40 30.95 20.64
N SER A 9 -9.99 31.74 19.64
CA SER A 9 -8.84 31.42 18.78
C SER A 9 -7.52 31.49 19.56
N ILE A 10 -7.35 32.51 20.41
CA ILE A 10 -6.14 32.67 21.24
C ILE A 10 -6.01 31.51 22.25
N VAL A 11 -7.12 31.10 22.87
CA VAL A 11 -7.12 29.97 23.81
C VAL A 11 -6.78 28.66 23.09
N PHE A 12 -7.31 28.43 21.89
CA PHE A 12 -7.01 27.22 21.11
C PHE A 12 -5.53 27.14 20.71
N ILE A 13 -4.94 28.26 20.28
CA ILE A 13 -3.51 28.34 19.95
C ILE A 13 -2.65 28.10 21.20
N ALA A 14 -3.02 28.65 22.35
CA ALA A 14 -2.31 28.41 23.61
C ALA A 14 -2.33 26.93 24.01
N VAL A 15 -3.48 26.25 23.86
CA VAL A 15 -3.61 24.81 24.13
C VAL A 15 -2.71 23.99 23.20
N LEU A 16 -2.69 24.29 21.89
CA LEU A 16 -1.82 23.61 20.93
C LEU A 16 -0.33 23.78 21.26
N ILE A 17 0.09 24.99 21.65
CA ILE A 17 1.48 25.26 22.04
C ILE A 17 1.86 24.51 23.31
N THR A 18 0.99 24.50 24.33
CA THR A 18 1.24 23.74 25.56
C THR A 18 1.27 22.24 25.34
N SER A 19 0.40 21.71 24.47
CA SER A 19 0.40 20.29 24.10
C SER A 19 1.66 19.93 23.31
N TYR A 20 2.12 20.81 22.41
CA TYR A 20 3.36 20.63 21.68
C TYR A 20 4.57 20.60 22.62
N PHE A 21 4.67 21.56 23.54
CA PHE A 21 5.74 21.61 24.54
C PHE A 21 5.73 20.42 25.49
N TYR A 22 4.54 19.98 25.90
CA TYR A 22 4.38 18.78 26.72
C TYR A 22 4.87 17.54 25.96
N PHE A 23 4.49 17.38 24.70
CA PHE A 23 4.88 16.24 23.88
C PHE A 23 6.36 16.26 23.49
N SER A 24 6.96 17.43 23.25
CA SER A 24 8.40 17.55 23.00
C SER A 24 9.24 17.18 24.22
N ASN A 25 8.77 17.50 25.43
CA ASN A 25 9.46 17.12 26.67
C ASN A 25 9.35 15.62 27.01
N LEU A 26 8.31 14.93 26.54
CA LEU A 26 8.17 13.47 26.72
C LEU A 26 9.11 12.65 25.81
N ARG A 27 9.78 13.29 24.85
CA ARG A 27 10.75 12.61 23.97
C ARG A 27 12.14 12.44 24.60
N GLN A 28 12.34 12.90 25.84
CA GLN A 28 13.67 12.96 26.46
C GLN A 28 13.76 12.32 27.85
N SER A 29 12.83 11.43 28.21
CA SER A 29 12.89 10.64 29.45
C SER A 29 13.30 9.18 29.17
N ASP A 30 14.56 8.89 29.50
CA ASP A 30 15.10 7.66 30.08
C ASP A 30 15.07 6.34 29.30
N LEU A 31 16.19 6.04 28.63
CA LEU A 31 16.73 4.67 28.55
C LEU A 31 17.72 4.49 29.71
N PRO A 32 17.68 3.39 30.47
CA PRO A 32 18.63 3.15 31.55
C PRO A 32 20.02 2.81 30.99
N ASN A 33 21.06 3.47 31.52
CA ASN A 33 22.46 3.10 31.30
C ASN A 33 22.68 1.64 31.73
N HIS A 34 23.14 0.80 30.82
CA HIS A 34 23.81 -0.44 31.17
C HIS A 34 25.31 -0.24 30.92
N GLU A 35 26.06 -0.06 32.01
CA GLU A 35 27.52 -0.17 32.00
C GLU A 35 27.88 -1.62 31.62
N ILE A 36 28.55 -1.81 30.49
CA ILE A 36 29.18 -3.09 30.18
C ILE A 36 30.67 -2.95 30.41
N GLU A 37 31.13 -3.73 31.38
CA GLU A 37 32.50 -4.02 31.77
C GLU A 37 33.24 -4.71 30.61
N ASN A 38 34.38 -4.14 30.21
CA ASN A 38 35.25 -4.71 29.19
C ASN A 38 35.81 -6.07 29.66
N THR A 39 35.41 -7.15 29.00
CA THR A 39 36.17 -8.42 29.01
C THR A 39 36.46 -8.80 27.56
N ALA A 40 37.75 -8.85 27.22
CA ALA A 40 38.25 -9.30 25.93
C ALA A 40 37.98 -10.80 25.74
N ILE A 41 37.32 -11.15 24.64
CA ILE A 41 37.34 -12.49 24.04
C ILE A 41 37.46 -12.28 22.52
N ASP A 42 38.56 -12.77 21.98
CA ASP A 42 38.86 -12.94 20.55
C ASP A 42 38.09 -14.15 19.99
N GLU A 43 38.03 -14.25 18.66
CA GLU A 43 37.51 -15.35 17.82
C GLU A 43 36.11 -15.13 17.18
N ASP A 44 36.16 -14.57 15.98
CA ASP A 44 35.62 -15.14 14.73
C ASP A 44 34.26 -15.85 14.80
N VAL A 45 33.18 -15.15 14.46
CA VAL A 45 32.01 -15.76 13.79
C VAL A 45 31.40 -14.82 12.76
N GLU A 46 31.66 -15.20 11.50
CA GLU A 46 30.85 -15.09 10.29
C GLU A 46 30.62 -13.72 9.66
N ASP A 47 31.41 -13.50 8.60
CA ASP A 47 31.06 -12.75 7.41
C ASP A 47 29.60 -13.02 6.99
N GLU A 48 28.66 -12.15 7.38
CA GLU A 48 27.47 -11.98 6.56
C GLU A 48 27.90 -11.32 5.26
N ILE A 49 27.88 -12.11 4.19
CA ILE A 49 28.03 -11.65 2.82
C ILE A 49 26.87 -10.70 2.52
N SER A 50 27.06 -9.43 2.88
CA SER A 50 26.32 -8.31 2.31
C SER A 50 26.66 -8.29 0.82
N SER A 51 25.84 -8.92 -0.01
CA SER A 51 25.69 -8.51 -1.41
C SER A 51 25.11 -7.09 -1.39
N GLY A 52 26.00 -6.13 -1.14
CA GLY A 52 25.72 -4.73 -0.90
C GLY A 52 25.35 -4.02 -2.19
N GLU A 53 24.19 -4.33 -2.75
CA GLU A 53 23.58 -3.45 -3.74
C GLU A 53 22.99 -2.25 -3.01
N SER A 54 23.45 -1.06 -3.37
CA SER A 54 22.83 0.19 -2.90
C SER A 54 21.53 0.41 -3.64
N PRO A 55 20.45 0.85 -2.97
CA PRO A 55 19.20 1.13 -3.66
C PRO A 55 19.38 2.28 -4.64
N ILE A 56 18.73 2.18 -5.81
CA ILE A 56 18.65 3.27 -6.80
C ILE A 56 17.97 4.49 -6.17
N TRP A 57 16.90 4.23 -5.43
CA TRP A 57 16.15 5.24 -4.69
C TRP A 57 15.42 4.60 -3.50
N THR A 58 14.99 5.47 -2.58
CA THR A 58 14.11 5.10 -1.47
C THR A 58 12.94 6.07 -1.39
N PHE A 59 11.81 5.60 -0.91
CA PHE A 59 10.60 6.40 -0.70
C PHE A 59 10.13 6.27 0.74
N ASN A 60 9.90 7.40 1.43
CA ASN A 60 9.46 7.41 2.82
C ASN A 60 7.94 7.21 2.92
N LEU A 61 7.52 6.22 3.70
CA LEU A 61 6.12 5.97 4.06
C LEU A 61 5.81 6.59 5.43
N HIS A 62 4.54 6.87 5.73
CA HIS A 62 4.19 7.33 7.07
C HIS A 62 4.21 6.18 8.09
N ALA A 63 3.85 4.97 7.65
CA ALA A 63 3.88 3.76 8.45
C ALA A 63 4.51 2.56 7.71
N ALA A 64 4.52 1.39 8.35
CA ALA A 64 5.03 0.16 7.73
C ALA A 64 4.23 -0.19 6.46
N LEU A 65 4.91 -0.75 5.45
CA LEU A 65 4.26 -1.25 4.23
C LEU A 65 3.36 -2.45 4.55
N ILE A 66 2.11 -2.45 4.07
CA ILE A 66 1.15 -3.54 4.31
C ILE A 66 0.63 -4.22 3.04
N THR A 67 0.98 -3.69 1.86
CA THR A 67 0.69 -4.32 0.57
C THR A 67 1.99 -4.61 -0.16
N ARG A 68 2.00 -5.68 -0.96
CA ARG A 68 3.02 -5.88 -1.98
C ARG A 68 2.99 -4.71 -2.97
N PRO A 69 4.14 -4.19 -3.45
CA PRO A 69 4.14 -3.21 -4.52
C PRO A 69 3.47 -3.76 -5.78
N ILE A 70 2.57 -2.97 -6.36
CA ILE A 70 1.88 -3.29 -7.61
C ILE A 70 2.37 -2.30 -8.66
N VAL A 71 2.79 -2.82 -9.82
CA VAL A 71 3.22 -1.98 -10.95
C VAL A 71 2.10 -1.88 -11.96
N GLY A 72 1.59 -0.66 -12.16
CA GLY A 72 0.57 -0.32 -13.15
C GLY A 72 1.14 0.46 -14.32
N SER A 73 0.31 0.71 -15.34
CA SER A 73 0.65 1.44 -16.57
C SER A 73 -0.14 2.73 -16.71
N ILE A 74 0.50 3.84 -17.08
CA ILE A 74 -0.18 5.12 -17.43
C ILE A 74 -0.48 5.18 -18.94
N GLY A 75 0.20 4.32 -19.71
CA GLY A 75 0.05 4.16 -21.16
C GLY A 75 1.00 3.05 -21.60
N ASP A 76 1.43 3.07 -22.86
CA ASP A 76 2.22 1.97 -23.43
C ASP A 76 3.58 1.79 -22.73
N THR A 77 4.29 2.90 -22.49
CA THR A 77 5.68 2.88 -21.97
C THR A 77 5.82 3.37 -20.53
N SER A 78 4.83 4.12 -20.04
CA SER A 78 4.89 4.72 -18.70
C SER A 78 4.28 3.78 -17.66
N ARG A 79 4.98 3.63 -16.54
CA ARG A 79 4.57 2.79 -15.40
C ARG A 79 4.50 3.62 -14.12
N PHE A 80 3.87 3.07 -13.11
CA PHE A 80 3.85 3.61 -11.75
C PHE A 80 3.72 2.47 -10.74
N ILE A 81 4.03 2.78 -9.49
CA ILE A 81 4.08 1.83 -8.38
C ILE A 81 3.00 2.23 -7.38
N LEU A 82 2.17 1.28 -6.99
CA LEU A 82 1.16 1.42 -5.95
C LEU A 82 1.56 0.64 -4.70
N VAL A 83 1.48 1.32 -3.55
CA VAL A 83 1.72 0.72 -2.23
C VAL A 83 0.79 1.35 -1.19
N GLN A 84 0.37 0.57 -0.19
CA GLN A 84 -0.37 1.05 0.96
C GLN A 84 0.44 0.83 2.24
N ASP A 85 0.43 1.84 3.12
CA ASP A 85 1.03 1.72 4.46
C ASP A 85 0.00 1.36 5.56
N ALA A 86 0.50 1.08 6.75
CA ALA A 86 -0.31 0.67 7.91
C ALA A 86 -1.22 1.78 8.45
N TYR A 87 -1.06 3.03 8.00
CA TYR A 87 -2.02 4.12 8.22
C TYR A 87 -3.05 4.23 7.09
N HIS A 88 -3.05 3.26 6.18
CA HIS A 88 -3.99 3.12 5.08
C HIS A 88 -3.89 4.23 4.03
N ILE A 89 -2.73 4.86 3.93
CA ILE A 89 -2.43 5.79 2.84
C ILE A 89 -1.99 4.95 1.64
N LEU A 90 -2.76 5.03 0.55
CA LEU A 90 -2.37 4.51 -0.75
C LEU A 90 -1.51 5.55 -1.46
N TYR A 91 -0.34 5.15 -1.95
CA TYR A 91 0.58 5.99 -2.71
C TYR A 91 0.68 5.51 -4.14
N ALA A 92 0.77 6.46 -5.08
CA ALA A 92 1.33 6.23 -6.40
C ALA A 92 2.71 6.88 -6.51
N ILE A 93 3.68 6.11 -6.97
CA ILE A 93 5.09 6.48 -7.04
C ILE A 93 5.58 6.27 -8.48
N SER A 94 6.34 7.21 -9.02
CA SER A 94 6.96 7.07 -10.33
C SER A 94 8.06 5.99 -10.31
N PRO A 95 8.49 5.46 -11.47
CA PRO A 95 9.64 4.58 -11.57
C PRO A 95 10.95 5.20 -11.03
N SER A 96 11.02 6.53 -10.97
CA SER A 96 12.14 7.30 -10.41
C SER A 96 12.04 7.57 -8.91
N GLY A 97 11.02 7.03 -8.22
CA GLY A 97 10.84 7.18 -6.77
C GLY A 97 10.17 8.48 -6.33
N GLN A 98 9.55 9.24 -7.24
CA GLN A 98 8.81 10.46 -6.90
C GLN A 98 7.35 10.15 -6.59
N GLN A 99 6.78 10.81 -5.59
CA GLN A 99 5.35 10.70 -5.34
C GLN A 99 4.57 11.34 -6.50
N LEU A 100 3.66 10.59 -7.10
CA LEU A 100 2.69 11.11 -8.08
C LEU A 100 1.47 11.66 -7.33
N TRP A 101 0.86 10.84 -6.49
CA TRP A 101 -0.28 11.21 -5.64
C TRP A 101 -0.39 10.26 -4.43
N ASN A 102 -1.26 10.60 -3.49
CA ASN A 102 -1.65 9.70 -2.40
C ASN A 102 -3.13 9.90 -2.04
N ALA A 103 -3.73 8.87 -1.44
CA ALA A 103 -5.10 8.89 -0.98
C ALA A 103 -5.22 8.19 0.38
N GLN A 104 -5.82 8.88 1.36
CA GLN A 104 -6.18 8.27 2.64
C GLN A 104 -7.40 7.36 2.45
N LEU A 105 -7.25 6.07 2.73
CA LEU A 105 -8.34 5.10 2.70
C LEU A 105 -8.89 4.86 4.12
N PRO A 106 -10.17 4.47 4.27
CA PRO A 106 -10.77 4.20 5.58
C PRO A 106 -10.28 2.89 6.22
N GLY A 107 -9.48 2.10 5.50
CA GLY A 107 -9.01 0.79 5.94
C GLY A 107 -8.01 0.18 4.95
N PRO A 108 -7.49 -1.02 5.26
CA PRO A 108 -6.61 -1.74 4.35
C PRO A 108 -7.37 -2.13 3.07
N ILE A 109 -6.65 -2.16 1.96
CA ILE A 109 -7.12 -2.75 0.71
C ILE A 109 -7.27 -4.25 0.94
N LEU A 110 -8.38 -4.82 0.47
CA LEU A 110 -8.63 -6.26 0.48
C LEU A 110 -8.32 -6.81 -0.91
N GLY A 111 -7.49 -7.85 -0.96
CA GLY A 111 -6.97 -8.39 -2.22
C GLY A 111 -5.97 -7.45 -2.90
N ASP A 112 -5.77 -7.66 -4.21
CA ASP A 112 -4.88 -6.84 -5.04
C ASP A 112 -5.65 -5.73 -5.76
N ILE A 113 -4.95 -4.65 -6.10
CA ILE A 113 -5.46 -3.61 -7.01
C ILE A 113 -5.40 -4.16 -8.44
N GLN A 114 -6.53 -4.13 -9.14
CA GLN A 114 -6.63 -4.57 -10.53
C GLN A 114 -6.63 -3.36 -11.46
N GLN A 115 -5.73 -3.36 -12.44
CA GLN A 115 -5.79 -2.41 -13.54
C GLN A 115 -6.60 -3.00 -14.71
N LEU A 116 -7.59 -2.26 -15.18
CA LEU A 116 -8.45 -2.66 -16.30
C LEU A 116 -7.84 -2.27 -17.65
N ALA A 117 -8.43 -2.79 -18.73
CA ALA A 117 -7.98 -2.47 -20.10
C ALA A 117 -8.08 -0.98 -20.46
N ASP A 118 -8.94 -0.21 -19.78
CA ASP A 118 -9.04 1.24 -19.92
C ASP A 118 -8.13 2.02 -18.95
N LEU A 119 -7.11 1.34 -18.41
CA LEU A 119 -6.09 1.84 -17.48
C LEU A 119 -6.61 2.27 -16.10
N THR A 120 -7.92 2.19 -15.85
CA THR A 120 -8.49 2.48 -14.54
C THR A 120 -8.12 1.40 -13.53
N LEU A 121 -8.02 1.80 -12.27
CA LEU A 121 -7.69 0.93 -11.15
C LEU A 121 -8.95 0.62 -10.36
N VAL A 122 -9.18 -0.66 -10.07
CA VAL A 122 -10.29 -1.14 -9.25
C VAL A 122 -9.73 -1.87 -8.03
N PHE A 123 -10.21 -1.49 -6.85
CA PHE A 123 -9.86 -2.12 -5.58
C PHE A 123 -10.95 -1.86 -4.55
N THR A 124 -10.91 -2.58 -3.43
CA THR A 124 -11.89 -2.41 -2.36
C THR A 124 -11.22 -2.37 -0.99
N THR A 125 -11.79 -1.58 -0.09
CA THR A 125 -11.59 -1.75 1.36
C THR A 125 -12.78 -2.54 1.91
N ALA A 126 -12.78 -2.85 3.21
CA ALA A 126 -13.92 -3.50 3.85
C ALA A 126 -15.25 -2.76 3.67
N GLU A 127 -15.25 -1.45 3.41
CA GLU A 127 -16.47 -0.64 3.38
C GLU A 127 -16.77 0.00 2.03
N ARG A 128 -15.76 0.16 1.17
CA ARG A 128 -15.89 0.95 -0.05
C ARG A 128 -15.27 0.23 -1.24
N LEU A 129 -15.94 0.37 -2.38
CA LEU A 129 -15.41 -0.02 -3.69
C LEU A 129 -14.90 1.24 -4.39
N TYR A 130 -13.71 1.13 -4.97
CA TYR A 130 -13.01 2.19 -5.67
C TYR A 130 -12.84 1.82 -7.13
N ARG A 131 -13.03 2.82 -7.99
CA ARG A 131 -12.54 2.84 -9.35
C ARG A 131 -11.94 4.23 -9.58
N ILE A 132 -10.64 4.29 -9.79
CA ILE A 132 -9.89 5.55 -9.96
C ILE A 132 -9.13 5.51 -11.28
N ASP A 133 -8.81 6.66 -11.85
CA ASP A 133 -7.88 6.75 -12.96
C ASP A 133 -6.42 6.70 -12.49
N THR A 134 -5.48 6.85 -13.42
CA THR A 134 -4.04 6.81 -13.15
C THR A 134 -3.53 8.05 -12.40
N ASP A 135 -4.31 9.13 -12.37
CA ASP A 135 -4.00 10.36 -11.63
C ASP A 135 -4.56 10.33 -10.19
N GLY A 136 -5.26 9.25 -9.84
CA GLY A 136 -5.81 9.02 -8.51
C GLY A 136 -7.23 9.58 -8.33
N ASP A 137 -7.82 10.10 -9.40
CA ASP A 137 -9.15 10.70 -9.36
C ASP A 137 -10.24 9.63 -9.48
N PRO A 138 -11.31 9.71 -8.67
CA PRO A 138 -12.39 8.74 -8.71
C PRO A 138 -13.24 8.89 -9.97
N LEU A 139 -13.59 7.77 -10.59
CA LEU A 139 -14.51 7.75 -11.72
C LEU A 139 -15.96 8.04 -11.27
N PRO A 140 -16.83 8.52 -12.19
CA PRO A 140 -18.24 8.73 -11.88
C PRO A 140 -18.90 7.49 -11.27
N GLY A 141 -19.56 7.67 -10.13
CA GLY A 141 -20.17 6.60 -9.34
C GLY A 141 -19.25 5.98 -8.30
N PHE A 142 -17.97 6.39 -8.23
CA PHE A 142 -17.00 5.93 -7.26
C PHE A 142 -16.43 7.12 -6.45
N SER A 143 -15.81 6.89 -5.29
CA SER A 143 -15.89 5.65 -4.52
C SER A 143 -17.30 5.45 -3.96
N LEU A 144 -17.78 4.21 -3.94
CA LEU A 144 -19.12 3.89 -3.45
C LEU A 144 -19.06 3.11 -2.14
N GLN A 145 -20.03 3.36 -1.27
CA GLN A 145 -20.22 2.59 -0.05
C GLN A 145 -20.84 1.24 -0.39
N LEU A 146 -20.23 0.16 0.12
CA LEU A 146 -20.77 -1.17 -0.07
C LEU A 146 -22.00 -1.39 0.84
N PRO A 147 -23.05 -2.05 0.34
CA PRO A 147 -24.22 -2.39 1.15
C PRO A 147 -23.92 -3.46 2.21
N GLN A 148 -22.83 -4.21 2.04
CA GLN A 148 -22.31 -5.19 2.98
C GLN A 148 -20.79 -5.15 2.95
N ARG A 149 -20.14 -5.32 4.11
CA ARG A 149 -18.68 -5.27 4.19
C ARG A 149 -18.02 -6.31 3.29
N ALA A 150 -17.01 -5.88 2.54
CA ALA A 150 -16.18 -6.77 1.74
C ALA A 150 -15.29 -7.64 2.65
N THR A 151 -14.93 -8.83 2.16
CA THR A 151 -14.13 -9.84 2.86
C THR A 151 -13.34 -10.68 1.86
N GLY A 152 -12.29 -11.36 2.28
CA GLY A 152 -11.61 -12.37 1.45
C GLY A 152 -10.73 -11.72 0.37
N GLN A 153 -10.83 -12.21 -0.87
CA GLN A 153 -9.97 -11.80 -2.00
C GLN A 153 -10.29 -10.41 -2.56
N GLY A 154 -11.22 -9.68 -1.95
CA GLY A 154 -11.54 -8.31 -2.34
C GLY A 154 -12.45 -8.23 -3.56
N VAL A 155 -11.90 -7.73 -4.66
CA VAL A 155 -12.64 -7.40 -5.89
C VAL A 155 -12.10 -8.15 -7.11
N THR A 156 -12.99 -8.55 -8.01
CA THR A 156 -12.64 -9.10 -9.31
C THR A 156 -13.42 -8.35 -10.38
N ALA A 157 -12.71 -7.75 -11.33
CA ALA A 157 -13.31 -7.17 -12.52
C ALA A 157 -13.21 -8.15 -13.68
N SER A 158 -14.32 -8.39 -14.36
CA SER A 158 -14.39 -9.18 -15.59
C SER A 158 -14.98 -8.35 -16.72
N HIS A 159 -14.50 -8.63 -17.93
CA HIS A 159 -15.03 -8.04 -19.15
C HIS A 159 -15.94 -9.07 -19.82
N GLU A 160 -17.25 -8.80 -19.87
CA GLU A 160 -18.15 -9.54 -20.77
C GLU A 160 -18.02 -9.00 -22.20
N SER A 161 -17.64 -7.72 -22.36
CA SER A 161 -17.21 -7.10 -23.61
C SER A 161 -16.33 -5.86 -23.35
N ALA A 162 -15.87 -5.17 -24.40
CA ALA A 162 -15.08 -3.93 -24.26
C ALA A 162 -15.83 -2.81 -23.52
N GLU A 163 -17.17 -2.79 -23.60
CA GLU A 163 -18.02 -1.77 -22.95
C GLU A 163 -18.72 -2.27 -21.68
N ASP A 164 -18.68 -3.58 -21.41
CA ASP A 164 -19.40 -4.20 -20.30
C ASP A 164 -18.43 -4.79 -19.28
N ILE A 165 -18.11 -3.95 -18.29
CA ILE A 165 -17.27 -4.31 -17.14
C ILE A 165 -18.20 -4.68 -15.99
N ARG A 166 -18.07 -5.90 -15.49
CA ARG A 166 -18.66 -6.33 -14.22
C ARG A 166 -17.60 -6.33 -13.14
N ILE A 167 -17.89 -5.66 -12.04
CA ILE A 167 -17.04 -5.60 -10.85
C ILE A 167 -17.73 -6.38 -9.73
N ASP A 168 -17.15 -7.52 -9.37
CA ASP A 168 -17.65 -8.43 -8.35
C ASP A 168 -16.86 -8.24 -7.04
N VAL A 169 -17.57 -7.94 -5.95
CA VAL A 169 -16.99 -7.76 -4.61
C VAL A 169 -17.44 -8.89 -3.70
N GLN A 170 -16.48 -9.60 -3.11
CA GLN A 170 -16.76 -10.66 -2.14
C GLN A 170 -17.20 -10.06 -0.79
N ALA A 171 -18.38 -10.45 -0.31
CA ALA A 171 -18.95 -10.01 0.96
C ALA A 171 -19.50 -11.23 1.74
N GLY A 172 -18.62 -11.90 2.48
CA GLY A 172 -18.91 -13.15 3.20
C GLY A 172 -19.32 -14.27 2.24
N SER A 173 -20.52 -14.81 2.42
CA SER A 173 -21.12 -15.83 1.54
C SER A 173 -21.83 -15.25 0.31
N ARG A 174 -21.70 -13.94 0.07
CA ARG A 174 -22.33 -13.23 -1.04
C ARG A 174 -21.29 -12.61 -1.97
N LEU A 175 -21.67 -12.45 -3.21
CA LEU A 175 -20.95 -11.66 -4.21
C LEU A 175 -21.84 -10.51 -4.67
N LEU A 176 -21.34 -9.29 -4.53
CA LEU A 176 -22.01 -8.07 -4.94
C LEU A 176 -21.48 -7.65 -6.31
N SER A 177 -22.33 -7.58 -7.32
CA SER A 177 -21.92 -7.21 -8.68
C SER A 177 -22.31 -5.76 -8.99
N PHE A 178 -21.39 -5.01 -9.57
CA PHE A 178 -21.57 -3.63 -10.00
C PHE A 178 -21.14 -3.46 -11.45
N ASP A 179 -21.69 -2.47 -12.15
CA ASP A 179 -21.19 -2.08 -13.47
C ASP A 179 -20.05 -1.05 -13.38
N ALA A 180 -19.48 -0.71 -14.54
CA ALA A 180 -18.41 0.28 -14.70
C ALA A 180 -18.73 1.69 -14.15
N ARG A 181 -20.01 1.99 -13.88
CA ARG A 181 -20.51 3.28 -13.35
C ARG A 181 -20.94 3.17 -11.88
N GLY A 182 -20.61 2.07 -11.22
CA GLY A 182 -20.93 1.83 -9.82
C GLY A 182 -22.40 1.49 -9.57
N ARG A 183 -23.20 1.20 -10.60
CA ARG A 183 -24.59 0.77 -10.40
C ARG A 183 -24.59 -0.68 -9.93
N HIS A 184 -25.30 -0.93 -8.84
CA HIS A 184 -25.53 -2.30 -8.36
C HIS A 184 -26.34 -3.07 -9.41
N LEU A 185 -25.81 -4.21 -9.84
CA LEU A 185 -26.45 -5.08 -10.81
C LEU A 185 -27.25 -6.17 -10.10
N GLN A 186 -26.58 -6.91 -9.21
CA GLN A 186 -27.17 -8.02 -8.49
C GLN A 186 -26.33 -8.45 -7.28
N THR A 187 -26.93 -9.28 -6.43
CA THR A 187 -26.25 -9.98 -5.35
C THR A 187 -26.51 -11.47 -5.50
N ARG A 188 -25.45 -12.28 -5.56
CA ARG A 188 -25.54 -13.74 -5.67
C ARG A 188 -24.92 -14.43 -4.45
N ASN A 189 -25.39 -15.62 -4.11
CA ASN A 189 -24.71 -16.46 -3.13
C ASN A 189 -23.43 -17.02 -3.77
N ARG A 190 -22.34 -17.07 -3.00
CA ARG A 190 -21.13 -17.76 -3.43
C ARG A 190 -21.35 -19.25 -3.18
N GLU A 191 -21.44 -20.04 -4.25
CA GLU A 191 -21.44 -21.49 -4.11
C GLU A 191 -20.11 -21.90 -3.47
N ALA A 192 -20.15 -22.74 -2.43
CA ALA A 192 -18.97 -23.16 -1.69
C ALA A 192 -18.07 -24.15 -2.49
N ASN A 193 -18.21 -24.18 -3.82
CA ASN A 193 -17.60 -25.16 -4.72
C ASN A 193 -16.51 -24.57 -5.63
N GLU A 194 -15.94 -23.43 -5.25
CA GLU A 194 -14.56 -23.16 -5.60
C GLU A 194 -13.80 -23.38 -4.30
N ALA A 195 -13.04 -24.48 -4.31
CA ALA A 195 -12.00 -24.73 -3.32
C ALA A 195 -11.26 -23.42 -3.07
N ALA A 196 -10.71 -23.28 -1.87
CA ALA A 196 -9.53 -22.48 -1.75
C ALA A 196 -8.58 -22.92 -2.87
N ASP A 197 -8.56 -22.20 -3.98
CA ASP A 197 -7.32 -21.94 -4.66
C ASP A 197 -6.57 -21.17 -3.59
N GLY A 198 -5.83 -21.97 -2.81
CA GLY A 198 -4.85 -21.40 -1.93
C GLY A 198 -4.07 -20.52 -2.88
N ASN A 199 -4.05 -19.23 -2.59
CA ASN A 199 -2.78 -18.56 -2.67
C ASN A 199 -1.87 -19.36 -1.71
N GLN A 200 -1.37 -20.51 -2.17
CA GLN A 200 0.05 -20.72 -2.12
C GLN A 200 0.56 -19.40 -2.69
N GLU A 201 1.00 -18.52 -1.79
CA GLU A 201 2.22 -17.79 -2.09
C GLU A 201 3.17 -18.87 -2.60
N VAL A 202 3.13 -19.10 -3.91
CA VAL A 202 4.34 -19.41 -4.63
C VAL A 202 5.14 -18.13 -4.38
N GLN A 203 5.86 -18.11 -3.25
CA GLN A 203 7.09 -17.37 -3.20
C GLN A 203 7.76 -17.77 -4.50
N ALA A 204 7.79 -16.84 -5.44
CA ALA A 204 8.62 -17.00 -6.60
C ALA A 204 10.01 -17.11 -5.99
N ASP A 205 10.46 -18.35 -5.77
CA ASP A 205 11.85 -18.66 -5.53
C ASP A 205 12.52 -18.29 -6.84
N THR A 206 12.81 -17.00 -6.95
CA THR A 206 13.49 -16.40 -8.07
C THR A 206 14.95 -16.85 -8.08
N GLY A 207 15.41 -17.61 -7.06
CA GLY A 207 16.82 -17.85 -6.78
C GLY A 207 17.57 -16.56 -6.41
N ILE A 208 16.87 -15.43 -6.31
CA ILE A 208 17.44 -14.11 -5.99
C ILE A 208 17.30 -13.92 -4.48
N GLY A 209 18.42 -13.97 -3.77
CA GLY A 209 18.46 -13.61 -2.36
C GLY A 209 17.96 -12.16 -2.18
N LEU A 210 16.96 -11.96 -1.33
CA LEU A 210 16.50 -10.62 -0.97
C LEU A 210 17.66 -9.85 -0.30
N PRO A 211 17.91 -8.58 -0.66
CA PRO A 211 18.82 -7.73 0.08
C PRO A 211 18.47 -7.71 1.56
N ALA A 212 19.47 -7.65 2.42
CA ALA A 212 19.29 -7.70 3.87
C ALA A 212 18.21 -6.71 4.34
N GLY A 213 17.26 -7.23 5.14
CA GLY A 213 16.16 -6.47 5.72
C GLY A 213 14.96 -6.18 4.81
N CYS A 214 14.94 -6.67 3.56
CA CYS A 214 13.72 -6.62 2.74
C CYS A 214 12.63 -7.54 3.31
N ASN A 215 11.42 -7.00 3.44
CA ASN A 215 10.20 -7.75 3.80
C ASN A 215 9.75 -8.64 2.63
N PRO A 216 9.11 -9.81 2.88
CA PRO A 216 8.54 -10.69 1.85
C PRO A 216 7.51 -10.01 0.92
N LEU A 217 6.89 -8.90 1.33
CA LEU A 217 6.07 -8.06 0.45
C LEU A 217 6.96 -7.32 -0.56
N SER A 218 7.35 -8.03 -1.61
CA SER A 218 8.25 -7.55 -2.65
C SER A 218 7.68 -7.71 -4.06
N TYR A 219 8.14 -6.86 -4.98
CA TYR A 219 7.90 -6.99 -6.41
C TYR A 219 9.21 -7.20 -7.14
N TYR A 220 9.19 -8.10 -8.13
CA TYR A 220 10.27 -8.35 -9.07
C TYR A 220 9.73 -8.17 -10.49
N GLY A 221 10.42 -7.38 -11.30
CA GLY A 221 10.07 -7.23 -12.71
C GLY A 221 10.36 -5.85 -13.28
N PRO A 222 9.88 -5.56 -14.49
CA PRO A 222 10.21 -4.33 -15.19
C PRO A 222 9.43 -3.12 -14.65
N LEU A 223 10.15 -2.02 -14.41
CA LEU A 223 9.59 -0.68 -14.19
C LEU A 223 9.74 0.23 -15.41
N SER A 224 10.62 -0.15 -16.32
CA SER A 224 10.90 0.49 -17.59
C SER A 224 11.45 -0.56 -18.56
N GLU A 225 11.66 -0.20 -19.82
CA GLU A 225 12.32 -1.05 -20.81
C GLU A 225 13.81 -1.30 -20.50
N GLU A 226 14.37 -0.62 -19.50
CA GLU A 226 15.80 -0.64 -19.20
C GLU A 226 16.26 -1.88 -18.41
N GLY A 227 15.34 -2.61 -17.76
CA GLY A 227 15.70 -3.82 -17.02
C GLY A 227 14.69 -4.23 -15.96
N ASN A 228 15.13 -5.14 -15.08
CA ASN A 228 14.33 -5.64 -13.98
C ASN A 228 14.71 -4.97 -12.66
N TYR A 229 13.72 -4.84 -11.78
CA TYR A 229 13.83 -4.13 -10.53
C TYR A 229 13.19 -4.92 -9.39
N LEU A 230 13.82 -4.84 -8.23
CA LEU A 230 13.26 -5.31 -6.98
C LEU A 230 12.73 -4.10 -6.21
N LEU A 231 11.44 -4.14 -5.87
CA LEU A 231 10.83 -3.23 -4.92
C LEU A 231 10.54 -3.98 -3.62
N CYS A 232 11.05 -3.48 -2.50
CA CYS A 232 10.81 -4.11 -1.19
C CYS A 232 10.63 -3.05 -0.09
N GLY A 233 9.75 -3.33 0.87
CA GLY A 233 9.69 -2.56 2.12
C GLY A 233 10.73 -3.05 3.13
N LYS A 234 11.15 -2.19 4.06
CA LYS A 234 11.92 -2.56 5.26
C LYS A 234 11.28 -2.00 6.54
N ASP A 235 11.78 -2.42 7.69
CA ASP A 235 11.25 -2.02 9.02
C ASP A 235 11.44 -0.52 9.33
N ASP A 236 12.21 0.20 8.53
CA ASP A 236 12.46 1.64 8.68
C ASP A 236 11.39 2.54 8.02
N ARG A 237 10.26 1.94 7.59
CA ARG A 237 9.13 2.62 6.93
C ARG A 237 9.52 3.25 5.59
N LYS A 238 10.37 2.57 4.82
CA LYS A 238 10.68 2.96 3.45
C LYS A 238 10.40 1.83 2.47
N LEU A 239 10.07 2.25 1.26
CA LEU A 239 10.13 1.41 0.06
C LEU A 239 11.49 1.63 -0.60
N TYR A 240 12.16 0.54 -0.96
CA TYR A 240 13.45 0.52 -1.63
C TYR A 240 13.29 0.01 -3.06
N CYS A 241 14.08 0.55 -3.97
CA CYS A 241 14.20 0.07 -5.33
C CYS A 241 15.65 -0.32 -5.63
N TYR A 242 15.84 -1.55 -6.10
CA TYR A 242 17.12 -2.08 -6.55
C TYR A 242 16.99 -2.49 -8.02
N ARG A 243 18.08 -2.35 -8.79
CA ARG A 243 18.17 -2.91 -10.15
C ARG A 243 18.87 -4.25 -10.04
N TYR A 244 18.37 -5.25 -10.74
CA TYR A 244 19.06 -6.53 -10.86
C TYR A 244 19.11 -6.98 -12.33
N GLU A 245 20.10 -7.80 -12.64
CA GLU A 245 20.29 -8.41 -13.97
C GLU A 245 19.66 -9.80 -14.05
#